data_AF-A8FZT8-F1
#
_entry.id   AF-A8FZT8-F1
#
_cell.length_a   1.000
_cell.length_b   1.000
_cell.length_c   1.000
_cell.angle_alpha   90.00
_cell.angle_beta   90.00
_cell.angle_gamma   90.00
#
_symmetry.space_group_name_H-M   'P 1'
#
loop_
_entity.id
_entity.type
_entity.pdbx_description
1 polymer ?
#
loop_
_entity_poly.entity_id
_entity_poly.type
_entity_poly.pdbx_seq_one_letter_code
_entity_poly.pdbx_strand_id
1 'polypeptide(L)'
;MISHRTSQTDDSPSLFESIANDIATKGFSINPAALPLDLTHLLAQHITTMPDTHFKRAGIGRTTEHRVNDFVRTDAICWINGDSDAEIGWLNWARSLQAFLNRRLLLGLFSFESHFAHYAKGDFYKKHKDAFTGEGNRVLTVIVYLNEHWSTEDGGELVIYPNQQSISAVIDDHTVSVTPGFGTLVVFLSEEFPHEVLAAQRDRYSIAGWFRLNCSIDNNIDPPR
;
A
#
# COMPACT_ATOMS: atom_id res chain seq x y z
N MET A 1 -34.15 29.46 -14.72
CA MET A 1 -32.87 28.99 -15.32
C MET A 1 -32.02 28.47 -14.19
N ILE A 2 -31.72 27.18 -14.25
CA ILE A 2 -31.25 26.38 -13.14
C ILE A 2 -29.78 26.73 -12.84
N SER A 3 -29.54 27.13 -11.60
CA SER A 3 -28.22 27.22 -10.99
C SER A 3 -27.61 25.81 -10.89
N HIS A 4 -26.41 25.62 -11.42
CA HIS A 4 -25.61 24.43 -11.12
C HIS A 4 -24.37 24.86 -10.32
N ARG A 5 -24.50 24.65 -9.00
CA ARG A 5 -23.38 24.45 -8.08
C ARG A 5 -23.54 23.05 -7.51
N THR A 6 -22.46 22.28 -7.54
CA THR A 6 -22.10 21.19 -6.61
C THR A 6 -20.67 20.80 -6.99
N SER A 7 -19.68 21.48 -6.41
CA SER A 7 -18.94 21.06 -5.21
C SER A 7 -18.14 19.77 -5.41
N GLN A 8 -16.96 19.90 -6.02
CA GLN A 8 -15.84 19.02 -5.70
C GLN A 8 -15.41 19.34 -4.27
N THR A 9 -15.74 18.48 -3.31
CA THR A 9 -15.12 18.51 -1.99
C THR A 9 -13.75 17.85 -2.12
N ASP A 10 -12.70 18.65 -1.96
CA ASP A 10 -11.34 18.16 -1.80
C ASP A 10 -11.24 17.50 -0.42
N ASP A 11 -11.65 16.23 -0.35
CA ASP A 11 -11.69 15.43 0.90
C ASP A 11 -10.28 15.01 1.37
N SER A 12 -9.25 15.29 0.56
CA SER A 12 -7.84 14.94 0.79
C SER A 12 -7.29 15.39 2.16
N PRO A 13 -7.55 16.61 2.65
CA PRO A 13 -7.03 17.06 3.95
C PRO A 13 -7.62 16.29 5.13
N SER A 14 -8.89 15.86 5.04
CA SER A 14 -9.56 15.12 6.12
C SER A 14 -9.04 13.68 6.22
N LEU A 15 -8.83 13.04 5.07
CA LEU A 15 -8.26 11.70 4.99
C LEU A 15 -6.81 11.67 5.52
N PHE A 16 -5.97 12.62 5.10
CA PHE A 16 -4.57 12.65 5.54
C PHE A 16 -4.44 12.91 7.04
N GLU A 17 -5.32 13.72 7.62
CA GLU A 17 -5.36 13.92 9.08
C GLU A 17 -5.81 12.64 9.81
N SER A 18 -6.80 11.91 9.28
CA SER A 18 -7.22 10.61 9.82
C SER A 18 -6.07 9.61 9.82
N ILE A 19 -5.39 9.46 8.68
CA ILE A 19 -4.21 8.60 8.55
C ILE A 19 -3.14 9.01 9.56
N ALA A 20 -2.84 10.31 9.68
CA ALA A 20 -1.81 10.77 10.59
C ALA A 20 -2.14 10.43 12.06
N ASN A 21 -3.38 10.65 12.48
CA ASN A 21 -3.82 10.35 13.85
C ASN A 21 -3.81 8.85 14.13
N ASP A 22 -4.28 8.04 13.19
CA ASP A 22 -4.26 6.58 13.31
C ASP A 22 -2.82 6.03 13.37
N ILE A 23 -1.91 6.50 12.52
CA ILE A 23 -0.50 6.12 12.58
C ILE A 23 0.11 6.51 13.93
N ALA A 24 -0.17 7.71 14.44
CA ALA A 24 0.38 8.17 15.71
C ALA A 24 -0.16 7.41 16.93
N THR A 25 -1.40 6.91 16.87
CA THR A 25 -2.08 6.31 18.04
C THR A 25 -2.10 4.79 18.01
N LYS A 26 -2.14 4.19 16.82
CA LYS A 26 -2.32 2.74 16.60
C LYS A 26 -1.18 2.12 15.79
N GLY A 27 -0.43 2.92 15.03
CA GLY A 27 0.61 2.46 14.11
C GLY A 27 0.11 1.98 12.74
N PHE A 28 -1.22 1.90 12.55
CA PHE A 28 -1.86 1.55 11.28
C PHE A 28 -3.18 2.32 11.09
N SER A 29 -3.56 2.55 9.84
CA SER A 29 -4.81 3.19 9.42
C SER A 29 -5.43 2.40 8.27
N ILE A 30 -6.74 2.15 8.33
CA ILE A 30 -7.52 1.45 7.31
C ILE A 30 -8.71 2.32 6.97
N ASN A 31 -8.80 2.74 5.70
CA ASN A 31 -9.83 3.66 5.22
C ASN A 31 -10.49 3.04 3.98
N PRO A 32 -11.66 2.39 4.13
CA PRO A 32 -12.42 1.86 3.00
C PRO A 32 -12.86 2.97 2.03
N ALA A 33 -12.80 2.69 0.72
CA ALA A 33 -13.24 3.61 -0.34
C ALA A 33 -12.69 5.05 -0.20
N ALA A 34 -11.42 5.18 0.21
CA ALA A 34 -10.83 6.46 0.59
C ALA A 34 -9.93 7.08 -0.47
N LEU A 35 -9.35 6.30 -1.39
CA LEU A 35 -8.61 6.87 -2.51
C LEU A 35 -9.59 7.67 -3.40
N PRO A 36 -9.22 8.87 -3.91
CA PRO A 36 -10.09 9.63 -4.80
C PRO A 36 -10.64 8.77 -5.93
N LEU A 37 -11.95 8.82 -6.15
CA LEU A 37 -12.64 7.86 -7.02
C LEU A 37 -12.11 7.87 -8.46
N ASP A 38 -11.89 9.07 -9.02
CA ASP A 38 -11.33 9.25 -10.37
C ASP A 38 -9.94 8.61 -10.50
N LEU A 39 -9.09 8.78 -9.48
CA LEU A 39 -7.76 8.16 -9.46
C LEU A 39 -7.86 6.64 -9.31
N THR A 40 -8.80 6.15 -8.49
CA THR A 40 -9.02 4.71 -8.30
C THR A 40 -9.43 4.04 -9.61
N HIS A 41 -10.39 4.61 -10.34
CA HIS A 41 -10.79 4.09 -11.65
C HIS A 41 -9.65 4.15 -12.67
N LEU A 42 -8.90 5.26 -12.71
CA LEU A 42 -7.76 5.40 -13.63
C LEU A 42 -6.70 4.32 -13.38
N LEU A 43 -6.39 4.03 -12.11
CA LEU A 43 -5.44 2.97 -11.73
C LEU A 43 -5.97 1.57 -12.03
N ALA A 44 -7.25 1.31 -11.74
CA ALA A 44 -7.89 0.03 -12.01
C ALA A 44 -7.95 -0.28 -13.51
N GLN A 45 -8.26 0.72 -14.33
CA GLN A 45 -8.24 0.57 -15.79
C GLN A 45 -6.81 0.32 -16.30
N HIS A 46 -5.81 1.04 -15.77
CA HIS A 46 -4.43 0.86 -16.19
C HIS A 46 -3.90 -0.54 -15.88
N ILE A 47 -4.08 -1.02 -14.63
CA ILE A 47 -3.56 -2.34 -14.24
C ILE A 47 -4.24 -3.50 -15.01
N THR A 48 -5.53 -3.39 -15.32
CA THR A 48 -6.29 -4.45 -16.00
C THR A 48 -6.09 -4.48 -17.52
N THR A 49 -5.64 -3.39 -18.12
CA THR A 49 -5.36 -3.30 -19.57
C THR A 49 -3.88 -3.47 -19.91
N MET A 50 -3.01 -3.51 -18.89
CA MET A 50 -1.59 -3.71 -19.06
C MET A 50 -1.28 -5.14 -19.57
N PRO A 51 -0.37 -5.32 -20.53
CA PRO A 51 0.01 -6.66 -20.98
C PRO A 51 0.68 -7.46 -19.86
N ASP A 52 0.36 -8.76 -19.77
CA ASP A 52 0.97 -9.69 -18.80
C ASP A 52 2.50 -9.68 -18.83
N THR A 53 3.11 -9.35 -19.97
CA THR A 53 4.57 -9.27 -20.14
C THR A 53 5.23 -8.16 -19.32
N HIS A 54 4.46 -7.17 -18.86
CA HIS A 54 4.95 -6.12 -17.96
C HIS A 54 5.07 -6.65 -16.52
N PHE A 55 4.28 -7.66 -16.15
CA PHE A 55 4.32 -8.26 -14.84
C PHE A 55 5.46 -9.27 -14.73
N LYS A 56 6.17 -9.21 -13.60
CA LYS A 56 7.24 -10.16 -13.26
C LYS A 56 6.89 -10.85 -11.96
N ARG A 57 7.22 -12.15 -11.86
CA ARG A 57 7.11 -12.89 -10.61
C ARG A 57 7.84 -12.14 -9.49
N ALA A 58 7.14 -11.88 -8.41
CA ALA A 58 7.73 -11.17 -7.29
C ALA A 58 8.73 -12.06 -6.55
N GLY A 59 9.87 -11.48 -6.16
CA GLY A 59 10.86 -12.16 -5.35
C GLY A 59 10.87 -11.69 -3.90
N ILE A 60 11.68 -12.39 -3.11
CA ILE A 60 12.01 -12.06 -1.72
C ILE A 60 13.49 -11.69 -1.63
N GLY A 61 13.86 -10.81 -0.69
CA GLY A 61 15.24 -10.36 -0.47
C GLY A 61 15.65 -9.12 -1.28
N ARG A 62 16.84 -8.58 -1.00
CA ARG A 62 17.37 -7.36 -1.62
C ARG A 62 18.55 -7.65 -2.55
N THR A 63 18.70 -6.84 -3.60
CA THR A 63 19.86 -6.80 -4.51
C THR A 63 20.32 -8.20 -4.96
N THR A 64 21.46 -8.70 -4.45
CA THR A 64 22.10 -9.96 -4.86
C THR A 64 21.43 -11.21 -4.30
N GLU A 65 20.53 -11.06 -3.32
CA GLU A 65 19.79 -12.16 -2.69
C GLU A 65 18.32 -12.22 -3.15
N HIS A 66 17.94 -11.43 -4.16
CA HIS A 66 16.61 -11.49 -4.73
C HIS A 66 16.36 -12.87 -5.34
N ARG A 67 15.48 -13.64 -4.70
CA ARG A 67 15.09 -14.98 -5.15
C ARG A 67 13.58 -15.05 -5.29
N VAL A 68 13.11 -15.57 -6.42
CA VAL A 68 11.71 -15.96 -6.56
C VAL A 68 11.50 -17.20 -5.71
N ASN A 69 10.59 -17.11 -4.74
CA ASN A 69 10.24 -18.22 -3.87
C ASN A 69 8.71 -18.33 -3.80
N ASP A 70 8.17 -19.17 -4.68
CA ASP A 70 6.74 -19.42 -4.77
C ASP A 70 6.16 -20.10 -3.51
N PHE A 71 7.00 -20.59 -2.58
CA PHE A 71 6.52 -21.04 -1.27
C PHE A 71 6.25 -19.89 -0.30
N VAL A 72 6.66 -18.66 -0.62
CA VAL A 72 6.51 -17.48 0.25
C VAL A 72 5.51 -16.50 -0.32
N ARG A 73 5.65 -16.14 -1.59
CA ARG A 73 4.73 -15.26 -2.31
C ARG A 73 4.59 -15.73 -3.75
N THR A 74 3.38 -15.61 -4.29
CA THR A 74 3.09 -16.05 -5.65
C THR A 74 2.47 -14.98 -6.51
N ASP A 75 2.57 -13.70 -6.15
CA ASP A 75 2.07 -12.62 -6.98
C ASP A 75 3.03 -12.20 -8.10
N ALA A 76 2.48 -11.49 -9.08
CA ALA A 76 3.24 -10.81 -10.12
C ALA A 76 3.15 -9.29 -9.92
N ILE A 77 4.26 -8.59 -10.14
CA ILE A 77 4.37 -7.15 -9.89
C ILE A 77 4.84 -6.38 -11.12
N CYS A 78 4.40 -5.13 -11.23
CA CYS A 78 4.91 -4.16 -12.20
C CYS A 78 5.24 -2.85 -11.46
N TRP A 79 6.51 -2.44 -11.48
CA TRP A 79 6.94 -1.19 -10.84
C TRP A 79 6.29 0.02 -11.50
N ILE A 80 5.96 1.01 -10.67
CA ILE A 80 5.36 2.27 -11.10
C ILE A 80 6.47 3.32 -11.24
N ASN A 81 6.68 3.82 -12.45
CA ASN A 81 7.74 4.79 -12.75
C ASN A 81 7.19 6.15 -13.23
N GLY A 82 5.87 6.27 -13.41
CA GLY A 82 5.27 7.49 -13.94
C GLY A 82 5.18 7.50 -15.46
N ASP A 83 5.08 6.32 -16.07
CA ASP A 83 5.08 6.16 -17.54
C ASP A 83 3.68 6.35 -18.15
N SER A 84 2.65 6.55 -17.32
CA SER A 84 1.25 6.78 -17.72
C SER A 84 0.58 7.84 -16.83
N ASP A 85 -0.54 8.40 -17.29
CA ASP A 85 -1.34 9.34 -16.51
C ASP A 85 -1.81 8.73 -15.17
N ALA A 86 -2.12 7.43 -15.16
CA ALA A 86 -2.49 6.70 -13.96
C ALA A 86 -1.35 6.68 -12.94
N GLU A 87 -0.15 6.31 -13.39
CA GLU A 87 1.05 6.26 -12.56
C GLU A 87 1.46 7.65 -12.05
N ILE A 88 1.41 8.66 -12.92
CA ILE A 88 1.69 10.06 -12.55
C ILE A 88 0.68 10.54 -11.49
N GLY A 89 -0.61 10.24 -11.67
CA GLY A 89 -1.66 10.56 -10.71
C GLY A 89 -1.39 9.93 -9.33
N TRP A 90 -1.01 8.65 -9.31
CA TRP A 90 -0.65 7.94 -8.09
C TRP A 90 0.57 8.55 -7.39
N LEU A 91 1.66 8.79 -8.12
CA LEU A 91 2.89 9.37 -7.57
C LEU A 91 2.65 10.78 -7.02
N ASN A 92 1.81 11.58 -7.67
CA ASN A 92 1.43 12.91 -7.18
C ASN A 92 0.58 12.84 -5.91
N TRP A 93 -0.37 11.90 -5.84
CA TRP A 93 -1.16 11.66 -4.64
C TRP A 93 -0.27 11.21 -3.46
N ALA A 94 0.63 10.25 -3.70
CA ALA A 94 1.59 9.78 -2.70
C ALA A 94 2.52 10.90 -2.22
N ARG A 95 3.00 11.79 -3.11
CA ARG A 95 3.80 12.96 -2.74
C ARG A 95 3.04 13.92 -1.84
N SER A 96 1.74 14.11 -2.08
CA SER A 96 0.89 14.95 -1.24
C SER A 96 0.72 14.36 0.16
N LEU A 97 0.50 13.03 0.25
CA LEU A 97 0.45 12.31 1.51
C LEU A 97 1.78 12.42 2.27
N GLN A 98 2.91 12.19 1.59
CA GLN A 98 4.26 12.33 2.15
C GLN A 98 4.47 13.70 2.78
N ALA A 99 4.17 14.77 2.02
CA ALA A 99 4.34 16.13 2.48
C ALA A 99 3.47 16.45 3.71
N PHE A 100 2.25 15.91 3.75
CA PHE A 100 1.36 16.05 4.90
C PHE A 100 1.90 15.32 6.13
N LEU A 101 2.21 14.03 6.01
CA LEU A 101 2.70 13.21 7.12
C LEU A 101 4.02 13.73 7.68
N ASN A 102 4.93 14.21 6.84
CA ASN A 102 6.17 14.83 7.30
C ASN A 102 5.92 16.08 8.15
N ARG A 103 4.97 16.94 7.76
CA ARG A 103 4.63 18.12 8.56
C ARG A 103 3.93 17.75 9.87
N ARG A 104 3.03 16.76 9.82
CA ARG A 104 2.16 16.42 10.95
C ARG A 104 2.82 15.54 12.01
N LEU A 105 3.69 14.62 11.57
CA LEU A 105 4.27 13.55 12.38
C LEU A 105 5.81 13.60 12.44
N LEU A 106 6.45 14.50 11.69
CA LEU A 106 7.92 14.66 11.65
C LEU A 106 8.68 13.38 11.24
N LEU A 107 8.07 12.54 10.40
CA LEU A 107 8.61 11.23 10.02
C LEU A 107 9.85 11.26 9.11
N GLY A 108 10.16 12.40 8.47
CA GLY A 108 11.33 12.52 7.60
C GLY A 108 11.28 11.64 6.34
N LEU A 109 10.09 11.27 5.88
CA LEU A 109 9.87 10.49 4.65
C LEU A 109 10.49 11.24 3.46
N PHE A 110 11.33 10.56 2.69
CA PHE A 110 12.17 11.14 1.65
C PHE A 110 11.82 10.63 0.26
N SER A 111 11.90 9.31 0.04
CA SER A 111 11.57 8.68 -1.25
C SER A 111 10.37 7.76 -1.12
N PHE A 112 9.73 7.46 -2.26
CA PHE A 112 8.60 6.56 -2.37
C PHE A 112 8.81 5.62 -3.54
N GLU A 113 8.74 4.32 -3.30
CA GLU A 113 8.77 3.28 -4.33
C GLU A 113 7.46 2.52 -4.28
N SER A 114 6.89 2.14 -5.42
CA SER A 114 5.63 1.38 -5.45
C SER A 114 5.52 0.53 -6.70
N HIS A 115 4.68 -0.49 -6.62
CA HIS A 115 4.37 -1.36 -7.75
C HIS A 115 2.89 -1.76 -7.73
N PHE A 116 2.34 -1.98 -8.92
CA PHE A 116 1.15 -2.80 -9.09
C PHE A 116 1.45 -4.23 -8.67
N ALA A 117 0.45 -4.91 -8.10
CA ALA A 117 0.50 -6.32 -7.76
C ALA A 117 -0.78 -7.01 -8.23
N HIS A 118 -0.59 -8.11 -8.94
CA HIS A 118 -1.64 -9.01 -9.42
C HIS A 118 -1.45 -10.38 -8.76
N TYR A 119 -2.48 -10.79 -8.02
CA TYR A 119 -2.62 -12.12 -7.45
C TYR A 119 -3.70 -12.83 -8.26
N ALA A 120 -3.33 -13.89 -8.97
CA ALA A 120 -4.29 -14.75 -9.63
C ALA A 120 -5.05 -15.60 -8.61
N LYS A 121 -6.06 -16.34 -9.06
CA LYS A 121 -6.78 -17.29 -8.21
C LYS A 121 -5.80 -18.27 -7.55
N GLY A 122 -5.84 -18.34 -6.22
CA GLY A 122 -5.00 -19.19 -5.38
C GLY A 122 -3.69 -18.55 -4.95
N ASP A 123 -3.33 -17.38 -5.49
CA ASP A 123 -2.09 -16.70 -5.10
C ASP A 123 -2.18 -16.11 -3.70
N PHE A 124 -1.05 -16.12 -2.99
CA PHE A 124 -0.95 -15.71 -1.60
C PHE A 124 0.39 -15.02 -1.33
N TYR A 125 0.50 -14.39 -0.16
CA TYR A 125 1.77 -13.98 0.41
C TYR A 125 1.76 -14.31 1.90
N LYS A 126 2.59 -15.27 2.31
CA LYS A 126 2.74 -15.67 3.71
C LYS A 126 3.13 -14.52 4.62
N LYS A 127 2.83 -14.69 5.90
CA LYS A 127 3.21 -13.76 6.97
C LYS A 127 4.67 -13.29 6.89
N HIS A 128 4.83 -11.99 6.77
CA HIS A 128 6.12 -11.31 6.65
C HIS A 128 6.08 -9.92 7.28
N LYS A 129 7.23 -9.25 7.33
CA LYS A 129 7.35 -7.81 7.61
C LYS A 129 7.98 -7.14 6.39
N ASP A 130 7.57 -5.89 6.13
CA ASP A 130 8.11 -5.11 5.01
C ASP A 130 9.47 -4.47 5.32
N ALA A 131 9.79 -4.34 6.60
CA ALA A 131 11.08 -3.91 7.09
C ALA A 131 11.46 -4.67 8.38
N PHE A 132 12.76 -4.90 8.55
CA PHE A 132 13.35 -5.39 9.79
C PHE A 132 14.13 -4.26 10.46
N THR A 133 14.11 -4.23 11.78
CA THR A 133 14.75 -3.19 12.60
C THR A 133 16.22 -3.04 12.23
N GLY A 134 16.63 -1.82 11.90
CA GLY A 134 18.01 -1.48 11.55
C GLY A 134 18.43 -1.84 10.12
N GLU A 135 17.58 -2.56 9.39
CA GLU A 135 17.82 -2.90 7.99
C GLU A 135 16.89 -2.11 7.04
N GLY A 136 15.85 -1.43 7.52
CA GLY A 136 14.81 -0.85 6.67
C GLY A 136 14.81 0.66 6.56
N ASN A 137 15.17 1.20 5.39
CA ASN A 137 14.86 2.61 5.09
C ASN A 137 13.33 2.83 5.04
N ARG A 138 12.52 1.77 4.90
CA ARG A 138 11.06 1.84 4.75
C ARG A 138 10.39 2.13 6.10
N VAL A 139 9.78 3.29 6.22
CA VAL A 139 9.08 3.76 7.42
C VAL A 139 7.61 3.38 7.38
N LEU A 140 6.95 3.64 6.25
CA LEU A 140 5.52 3.39 6.06
C LEU A 140 5.29 2.52 4.84
N THR A 141 4.37 1.58 4.99
CA THR A 141 3.77 0.82 3.90
C THR A 141 2.42 1.44 3.55
N VAL A 142 2.14 1.56 2.26
CA VAL A 142 0.88 2.06 1.70
C VAL A 142 0.35 1.01 0.74
N ILE A 143 -0.88 0.55 0.97
CA ILE A 143 -1.57 -0.39 0.10
C ILE A 143 -2.88 0.22 -0.36
N VAL A 144 -3.17 0.14 -1.66
CA VAL A 144 -4.47 0.51 -2.22
C VAL A 144 -5.06 -0.65 -3.01
N TYR A 145 -6.35 -0.88 -2.85
CA TYR A 145 -7.06 -1.97 -3.51
C TYR A 145 -7.89 -1.47 -4.69
N LEU A 146 -7.85 -2.22 -5.79
CA LEU A 146 -8.43 -1.82 -7.08
C LEU A 146 -9.51 -2.79 -7.56
N ASN A 147 -10.17 -3.50 -6.63
CA ASN A 147 -11.09 -4.60 -6.95
C ASN A 147 -12.55 -4.20 -6.80
N GLU A 148 -13.25 -4.04 -7.92
CA GLU A 148 -14.69 -3.77 -7.94
C GLU A 148 -15.48 -5.00 -7.49
N HIS A 149 -16.59 -4.76 -6.78
CA HIS A 149 -17.55 -5.78 -6.35
C HIS A 149 -16.92 -6.96 -5.57
N TRP A 150 -15.97 -6.68 -4.68
CA TRP A 150 -15.35 -7.70 -3.82
C TRP A 150 -16.29 -8.17 -2.72
N SER A 151 -16.44 -9.48 -2.58
CA SER A 151 -17.27 -10.14 -1.57
C SER A 151 -16.42 -10.92 -0.57
N THR A 152 -17.02 -11.35 0.54
CA THR A 152 -16.33 -12.21 1.53
C THR A 152 -16.01 -13.59 0.98
N GLU A 153 -16.75 -14.06 -0.02
CA GLU A 153 -16.56 -15.37 -0.66
C GLU A 153 -15.34 -15.37 -1.61
N ASP A 154 -14.88 -14.18 -2.03
CA ASP A 154 -13.72 -14.04 -2.91
C ASP A 154 -12.37 -14.24 -2.18
N GLY A 155 -12.35 -14.20 -0.84
CA GLY A 155 -11.14 -14.29 -0.03
C GLY A 155 -10.14 -13.16 -0.32
N GLY A 156 -8.84 -13.45 -0.24
CA GLY A 156 -7.80 -12.48 -0.62
C GLY A 156 -7.52 -11.37 0.40
N GLU A 157 -7.97 -11.53 1.64
CA GLU A 157 -7.81 -10.55 2.71
C GLU A 157 -6.34 -10.30 3.03
N LEU A 158 -6.04 -9.04 3.39
CA LEU A 158 -4.82 -8.73 4.12
C LEU A 158 -5.08 -8.94 5.60
N VAL A 159 -4.30 -9.81 6.24
CA VAL A 159 -4.34 -10.04 7.69
C VAL A 159 -3.13 -9.34 8.30
N ILE A 160 -3.38 -8.38 9.18
CA ILE A 160 -2.38 -7.64 9.94
C ILE A 160 -2.35 -8.22 11.37
N TYR A 161 -1.15 -8.39 11.93
CA TYR A 161 -0.94 -8.87 13.29
C TYR A 161 -0.35 -7.75 14.15
N PRO A 162 -1.18 -6.91 14.81
CA PRO A 162 -0.70 -5.92 15.76
C PRO A 162 0.07 -6.57 16.93
N ASN A 163 1.07 -5.84 17.46
CA ASN A 163 1.77 -6.26 18.67
C ASN A 163 0.87 -6.07 19.90
N GLN A 164 1.03 -6.91 20.94
CA GLN A 164 0.18 -6.86 22.12
C GLN A 164 0.22 -5.53 22.87
N GLN A 165 1.29 -4.73 22.74
CA GLN A 165 1.40 -3.41 23.37
C GLN A 165 0.52 -2.32 22.70
N SER A 166 0.10 -2.48 21.45
CA SER A 166 -0.70 -1.46 20.73
C SER A 166 -2.21 -1.64 20.87
N ILE A 167 -2.67 -2.64 21.61
CA ILE A 167 -4.11 -2.92 21.82
C ILE A 167 -4.46 -2.69 23.30
N SER A 168 -5.14 -1.58 23.61
CA SER A 168 -5.70 -1.31 24.94
C SER A 168 -7.09 -1.95 25.18
N ALA A 169 -7.58 -2.79 24.25
CA ALA A 169 -8.89 -3.41 24.35
C ALA A 169 -8.85 -4.87 23.88
N VAL A 170 -9.14 -5.78 24.80
CA VAL A 170 -9.29 -7.22 24.56
C VAL A 170 -10.33 -7.44 23.45
N ILE A 171 -9.88 -7.92 22.28
CA ILE A 171 -10.71 -8.44 21.19
C ILE A 171 -10.07 -9.75 20.73
N ASP A 172 -10.91 -10.73 20.44
CA ASP A 172 -10.57 -12.10 20.04
C ASP A 172 -9.52 -12.15 18.91
N ASP A 173 -8.58 -13.08 19.05
CA ASP A 173 -7.50 -13.47 18.11
C ASP A 173 -6.43 -12.41 17.71
N HIS A 174 -6.44 -11.20 18.27
CA HIS A 174 -5.36 -10.19 18.07
C HIS A 174 -4.96 -9.89 16.61
N THR A 175 -5.85 -10.10 15.64
CA THR A 175 -5.59 -9.80 14.22
C THR A 175 -6.57 -8.78 13.67
N VAL A 176 -6.17 -8.10 12.59
CA VAL A 176 -7.02 -7.19 11.83
C VAL A 176 -7.07 -7.69 10.39
N SER A 177 -8.26 -8.08 9.93
CA SER A 177 -8.48 -8.51 8.54
C SER A 177 -9.05 -7.38 7.71
N VAL A 178 -8.51 -7.18 6.51
CA VAL A 178 -8.92 -6.13 5.57
C VAL A 178 -9.34 -6.76 4.24
N THR A 179 -10.62 -6.59 3.91
CA THR A 179 -11.16 -6.95 2.60
C THR A 179 -10.58 -6.04 1.51
N PRO A 180 -10.08 -6.57 0.39
CA PRO A 180 -9.41 -5.78 -0.65
C PRO A 180 -10.41 -5.09 -1.59
N GLY A 181 -11.40 -4.37 -1.03
CA GLY A 181 -12.45 -3.69 -1.78
C GLY A 181 -11.97 -2.41 -2.46
N PHE A 182 -12.60 -2.05 -3.59
CA PHE A 182 -12.27 -0.90 -4.42
C PHE A 182 -12.01 0.41 -3.64
N GLY A 183 -10.87 1.05 -3.89
CA GLY A 183 -10.47 2.32 -3.29
C GLY A 183 -10.08 2.23 -1.81
N THR A 184 -10.08 1.04 -1.21
CA THR A 184 -9.67 0.85 0.18
C THR A 184 -8.17 1.10 0.32
N LEU A 185 -7.81 1.99 1.24
CA LEU A 185 -6.46 2.43 1.54
C LEU A 185 -6.03 1.91 2.90
N VAL A 186 -4.85 1.30 2.96
CA VAL A 186 -4.22 0.83 4.19
C VAL A 186 -2.84 1.45 4.31
N VAL A 187 -2.52 2.01 5.47
CA VAL A 187 -1.20 2.55 5.79
C VAL A 187 -0.73 2.01 7.13
N PHE A 188 0.50 1.53 7.25
CA PHE A 188 1.06 1.07 8.53
C PHE A 188 2.57 1.23 8.63
N LEU A 189 3.09 1.23 9.86
CA LEU A 189 4.53 1.26 10.15
C LEU A 189 5.19 -0.05 9.69
N SER A 190 6.11 0.03 8.72
CA SER A 190 6.64 -1.13 8.00
C SER A 190 7.39 -2.13 8.89
N GLU A 191 8.01 -1.67 9.98
CA GLU A 191 8.77 -2.51 10.91
C GLU A 191 7.90 -3.17 11.99
N GLU A 192 6.72 -2.63 12.26
CA GLU A 192 5.94 -3.00 13.44
C GLU A 192 4.96 -4.14 13.18
N PHE A 193 4.36 -4.17 11.99
CA PHE A 193 3.19 -5.01 11.70
C PHE A 193 3.52 -6.16 10.75
N PRO A 194 3.75 -7.39 11.28
CA PRO A 194 3.67 -8.58 10.46
C PRO A 194 2.30 -8.64 9.78
N HIS A 195 2.28 -9.09 8.53
CA HIS A 195 1.05 -9.24 7.77
C HIS A 195 1.15 -10.33 6.71
N GLU A 196 0.01 -10.85 6.28
CA GLU A 196 -0.10 -11.84 5.20
C GLU A 196 -1.27 -11.52 4.27
N VAL A 197 -1.19 -12.02 3.04
CA VAL A 197 -2.26 -11.97 2.05
C VAL A 197 -2.78 -13.39 1.88
N LEU A 198 -4.05 -13.60 2.27
CA LEU A 198 -4.72 -14.88 2.10
C LEU A 198 -4.96 -15.18 0.62
N ALA A 199 -5.18 -16.45 0.30
CA ALA A 199 -5.43 -16.87 -1.07
C ALA A 199 -6.75 -16.28 -1.61
N ALA A 200 -6.68 -15.60 -2.75
CA ALA A 200 -7.85 -15.07 -3.45
C ALA A 200 -8.52 -16.13 -4.33
N GLN A 201 -9.84 -16.05 -4.52
CA GLN A 201 -10.61 -16.95 -5.40
C GLN A 201 -10.81 -16.41 -6.83
N ARG A 202 -10.38 -15.18 -7.07
CA ARG A 202 -10.34 -14.49 -8.38
C ARG A 202 -9.18 -13.50 -8.42
N ASP A 203 -8.97 -12.88 -9.58
CA ASP A 203 -7.91 -11.88 -9.75
C ASP A 203 -8.05 -10.74 -8.74
N ARG A 204 -6.98 -10.52 -7.98
CA ARG A 204 -6.85 -9.48 -6.97
C ARG A 204 -5.74 -8.52 -7.35
N TYR A 205 -6.13 -7.27 -7.51
CA TYR A 205 -5.31 -6.14 -7.91
C TYR A 205 -5.10 -5.17 -6.74
N SER A 206 -3.86 -4.74 -6.57
CA SER A 206 -3.49 -3.72 -5.58
C SER A 206 -2.28 -2.93 -6.04
N ILE A 207 -2.04 -1.80 -5.37
CA ILE A 207 -0.74 -1.14 -5.37
C ILE A 207 -0.15 -1.33 -3.98
N ALA A 208 1.12 -1.74 -3.91
CA ALA A 208 1.91 -1.70 -2.69
C ALA A 208 3.04 -0.68 -2.87
N GLY A 209 3.28 0.15 -1.86
CA GLY A 209 4.33 1.15 -1.88
C GLY A 209 4.91 1.43 -0.52
N TRP A 210 6.12 1.97 -0.50
CA TRP A 210 6.87 2.21 0.73
C TRP A 210 7.52 3.58 0.73
N PHE A 211 7.25 4.37 1.77
CA PHE A 211 8.01 5.58 2.04
C PHE A 211 9.28 5.25 2.78
N ARG A 212 10.38 5.90 2.38
CA ARG A 212 11.71 5.64 2.93
C ARG A 212 12.38 6.89 3.52
N LEU A 213 13.26 6.72 4.50
CA LEU A 213 14.20 7.76 4.94
C LEU A 213 15.33 7.96 3.93
N ASN A 214 15.97 9.13 3.98
CA ASN A 214 17.22 9.36 3.27
C ASN A 214 18.37 8.64 4.00
N CYS A 215 18.93 7.59 3.41
CA CYS A 215 20.13 6.94 3.92
C CYS A 215 21.38 7.56 3.29
N SER A 216 21.62 8.82 3.65
CA SER A 216 22.92 9.47 3.46
C SER A 216 23.63 9.51 4.82
N ILE A 217 23.90 8.35 5.41
CA ILE A 217 24.81 8.21 6.55
C ILE A 217 25.92 7.31 6.01
N ASP A 218 27.13 7.85 5.90
CA ASP A 218 28.34 7.28 5.23
C ASP A 218 28.57 7.62 3.74
N ASN A 219 28.35 8.89 3.36
CA ASN A 219 28.98 9.52 2.18
C ASN A 219 28.77 8.84 0.81
N ASN A 220 27.81 7.92 0.69
CA ASN A 220 27.38 7.35 -0.58
C ASN A 220 25.94 7.81 -0.83
N ILE A 221 25.80 8.75 -1.77
CA ILE A 221 24.50 9.24 -2.21
C ILE A 221 23.83 8.08 -2.95
N ASP A 222 22.73 7.55 -2.42
CA ASP A 222 21.87 6.63 -3.16
C ASP A 222 21.21 7.46 -4.28
N PRO A 223 21.55 7.25 -5.56
CA PRO A 223 21.02 8.09 -6.62
C PRO A 223 19.53 7.77 -6.78
N PRO A 224 18.67 8.79 -6.99
CA PRO A 224 17.29 8.54 -7.39
C PRO A 224 17.31 7.79 -8.73
N ARG A 225 16.67 6.62 -8.78
CA ARG A 225 16.26 5.99 -10.05
C ARG A 225 14.83 6.37 -10.35
#